data_AF-A0A923CU87-F1
#
_entry.id   AF-A0A923CU87-F1
#
_cell.length_a   1.000
_cell.length_b   1.000
_cell.length_c   1.000
_cell.angle_alpha   90.00
_cell.angle_beta   90.00
_cell.angle_gamma   90.00
#
_symmetry.space_group_name_H-M   'P 1'
#
loop_
_entity.id
_entity.type
_entity.pdbx_description
1 polymer ?
#
loop_
_entity_poly.entity_id
_entity_poly.type
_entity_poly.pdbx_seq_one_letter_code
_entity_poly.pdbx_strand_id
1 'polypeptide(L)'
;MPEICINSKSYIVDDYGFLIDFNQWDKTFAESLASQLSIQGGLTAKHWEVIRFIRDWYIEKGNCPIVYHTCKKKQLRINQLKELFPTGYLRGACKLAGISYKSIYYGNPDKPQLLPFDPEIYLTYKYANCGNPSNQAVLPEKRKKDALPKELKKMSESSEKH
;
A
#
# COMPACT_ATOMS: atom_id res chain seq x y z
N MET A 1 22.80 6.00 0.06
CA MET A 1 21.41 6.46 -0.19
C MET A 1 21.49 7.53 -1.24
N PRO A 2 20.95 7.31 -2.45
CA PRO A 2 20.95 8.32 -3.50
C PRO A 2 20.14 9.55 -3.09
N GLU A 3 20.60 10.73 -3.53
CA GLU A 3 19.94 12.01 -3.33
C GLU A 3 19.58 12.59 -4.70
N ILE A 4 18.36 13.14 -4.82
CA ILE A 4 17.92 13.84 -6.01
C ILE A 4 17.67 15.31 -5.67
N CYS A 5 18.18 16.21 -6.50
CA CYS A 5 18.00 17.66 -6.35
C CYS A 5 16.97 18.15 -7.38
N ILE A 6 15.85 18.69 -6.89
CA ILE A 6 14.75 19.22 -7.72
C ILE A 6 14.44 20.64 -7.23
N ASN A 7 14.55 21.64 -8.10
CA ASN A 7 14.24 23.05 -7.80
C ASN A 7 14.87 23.56 -6.49
N SER A 8 16.16 23.27 -6.27
CA SER A 8 16.93 23.63 -5.08
C SER A 8 16.53 22.93 -3.77
N LYS A 9 15.62 21.95 -3.83
CA LYS A 9 15.30 21.06 -2.72
C LYS A 9 15.88 19.68 -2.97
N SER A 10 16.47 19.08 -1.94
CA SER A 10 17.01 17.73 -2.04
C SER A 10 16.06 16.72 -1.41
N TYR A 11 16.00 15.53 -2.01
CA TYR A 11 15.17 14.42 -1.58
C TYR A 11 16.02 13.17 -1.49
N ILE A 12 15.94 12.50 -0.36
CA ILE A 12 16.63 11.23 -0.15
C ILE A 12 15.73 10.10 -0.68
N VAL A 13 16.24 9.36 -1.65
CA VAL A 13 15.52 8.26 -2.28
C VAL A 13 16.25 6.93 -2.10
N ASP A 14 15.54 5.82 -2.30
CA ASP A 14 16.14 4.49 -2.35
C ASP A 14 16.73 4.19 -3.75
N ASP A 15 17.34 3.03 -3.91
CA ASP A 15 17.97 2.60 -5.17
C ASP A 15 16.95 2.44 -6.32
N TYR A 16 15.66 2.39 -6.01
CA TYR A 16 14.56 2.35 -6.98
C TYR A 16 13.91 3.73 -7.19
N GLY A 17 14.44 4.78 -6.53
CA GLY A 17 14.00 6.16 -6.59
C GLY A 17 12.73 6.48 -5.79
N PHE A 18 12.32 5.63 -4.84
CA PHE A 18 11.21 5.93 -3.94
C PHE A 18 11.69 6.84 -2.81
N LEU A 19 10.84 7.78 -2.41
CA LEU A 19 11.13 8.67 -1.31
C LEU A 19 11.25 7.89 0.00
N ILE A 20 12.33 8.11 0.74
CA ILE A 20 12.60 7.40 1.99
C ILE A 20 11.76 7.98 3.13
N ASP A 21 11.68 9.30 3.21
CA ASP A 21 10.87 10.00 4.20
C ASP A 21 9.58 10.52 3.57
N PHE A 22 8.46 9.91 3.98
CA PHE A 22 7.12 10.29 3.53
C PHE A 22 6.79 11.78 3.77
N ASN A 23 7.34 12.38 4.83
CA ASN A 23 7.05 13.76 5.22
C ASN A 23 7.78 14.79 4.35
N GLN A 24 8.85 14.40 3.66
CA GLN A 24 9.57 15.28 2.74
C GLN A 24 8.83 15.50 1.41
N TRP A 25 7.81 14.67 1.14
CA TRP A 25 7.04 14.73 -0.08
C TRP A 25 6.34 16.08 -0.24
N ASP A 26 6.40 16.61 -1.46
CA ASP A 26 5.60 17.74 -1.89
C ASP A 26 5.12 17.53 -3.34
N LYS A 27 4.35 18.50 -3.84
CA LYS A 27 3.85 18.45 -5.22
C LYS A 27 5.00 18.50 -6.23
N THR A 28 6.05 19.27 -5.93
CA THR A 28 7.23 19.45 -6.78
C THR A 28 7.94 18.12 -7.04
N PHE A 29 8.10 17.30 -6.01
CA PHE A 29 8.62 15.94 -6.14
C PHE A 29 7.80 15.12 -7.15
N ALA A 30 6.47 15.05 -6.95
CA ALA A 30 5.60 14.29 -7.84
C ALA A 30 5.64 14.81 -9.29
N GLU A 31 5.61 16.12 -9.49
CA GLU A 31 5.67 16.74 -10.81
C GLU A 31 7.01 16.46 -11.52
N SER A 32 8.13 16.56 -10.80
CA SER A 32 9.45 16.29 -11.37
C SER A 32 9.63 14.81 -11.78
N LEU A 33 9.04 13.88 -11.03
CA LEU A 33 9.10 12.45 -11.34
C LEU A 33 8.13 12.06 -12.47
N ALA A 34 7.11 12.87 -12.76
CA ALA A 34 6.10 12.53 -13.76
C ALA A 34 6.72 12.30 -15.14
N SER A 35 7.66 13.17 -15.56
CA SER A 35 8.37 13.04 -16.84
C SER A 35 9.21 11.76 -16.90
N GLN A 36 9.87 11.39 -15.79
CA GLN A 36 10.66 10.16 -15.67
C GLN A 36 9.80 8.88 -15.71
N LEU A 37 8.53 8.98 -15.34
CA LEU A 37 7.59 7.87 -15.28
C LEU A 37 6.70 7.76 -16.52
N SER A 38 7.18 8.29 -17.65
CA SER A 38 6.48 8.30 -18.95
C SER A 38 5.17 9.10 -18.95
N ILE A 39 5.01 10.06 -18.04
CA ILE A 39 3.87 11.00 -18.00
C ILE A 39 4.35 12.35 -18.55
N GLN A 40 4.58 12.40 -19.86
CA GLN A 40 5.16 13.56 -20.56
C GLN A 40 4.27 14.82 -20.52
N GLY A 41 2.95 14.64 -20.42
CA GLY A 41 1.97 15.74 -20.33
C GLY A 41 1.79 16.32 -18.92
N GLY A 42 2.59 15.87 -17.94
CA GLY A 42 2.44 16.25 -16.54
C GLY A 42 1.26 15.57 -15.83
N LEU A 43 1.14 15.83 -14.53
CA LEU A 43 0.11 15.22 -13.69
C LEU A 43 -1.24 15.92 -13.87
N THR A 44 -2.15 15.27 -14.58
CA THR A 44 -3.55 15.74 -14.71
C THR A 44 -4.34 15.59 -13.41
N ALA A 45 -5.53 16.20 -13.34
CA ALA A 45 -6.42 16.12 -12.17
C ALA A 45 -6.70 14.66 -11.72
N LYS A 46 -6.88 13.73 -12.66
CA LYS A 46 -7.09 12.31 -12.36
C LYS A 46 -5.88 11.65 -11.70
N HIS A 47 -4.66 12.03 -12.11
CA HIS A 47 -3.45 11.54 -11.44
C HIS A 47 -3.42 12.02 -10.00
N TRP A 48 -3.69 13.31 -9.78
CA TRP A 48 -3.72 13.90 -8.45
C TRP A 48 -4.77 13.29 -7.54
N GLU A 49 -5.94 12.92 -8.06
CA GLU A 49 -6.95 12.21 -7.28
C GLU A 49 -6.47 10.86 -6.76
N VAL A 50 -5.77 10.08 -7.59
CA VAL A 50 -5.21 8.78 -7.20
C VAL A 50 -4.05 8.98 -6.22
N ILE A 51 -3.12 9.89 -6.52
CA ILE A 51 -1.96 10.20 -5.68
C ILE A 51 -2.40 10.64 -4.28
N ARG A 52 -3.32 11.62 -4.20
CA ARG A 52 -3.83 12.10 -2.90
C ARG A 52 -4.55 11.00 -2.14
N PHE A 53 -5.36 10.19 -2.82
CA PHE A 53 -6.02 9.07 -2.15
C PHE A 53 -5.06 8.05 -1.55
N ILE A 54 -3.98 7.70 -2.25
CA ILE A 54 -2.96 6.80 -1.71
C ILE A 54 -2.30 7.42 -0.48
N ARG A 55 -2.01 8.73 -0.52
CA ARG A 55 -1.41 9.46 0.61
C ARG A 55 -2.35 9.53 1.81
N ASP A 56 -3.59 9.93 1.59
CA ASP A 56 -4.62 10.04 2.64
C ASP A 56 -4.86 8.67 3.28
N TRP A 57 -4.97 7.63 2.46
CA TRP A 57 -5.08 6.25 2.93
C TRP A 57 -3.87 5.83 3.77
N TYR A 58 -2.65 6.15 3.32
CA TYR A 58 -1.43 5.83 4.06
C TYR A 58 -1.38 6.56 5.41
N ILE A 59 -1.77 7.84 5.43
CA ILE A 59 -1.87 8.65 6.66
C ILE A 59 -2.90 8.04 7.60
N GLU A 60 -4.06 7.60 7.11
CA GLU A 60 -5.12 7.04 7.96
C GLU A 60 -4.78 5.64 8.48
N LYS A 61 -4.43 4.72 7.56
CA LYS A 61 -4.32 3.27 7.83
C LYS A 61 -2.90 2.80 8.12
N GLY A 62 -1.88 3.60 7.80
CA GLY A 62 -0.48 3.22 7.96
C GLY A 62 -0.02 2.16 6.97
N ASN A 63 -0.73 1.93 5.85
CA ASN A 63 -0.29 1.00 4.81
C ASN A 63 -0.69 1.50 3.43
N CYS A 64 -0.05 0.99 2.37
CA CYS A 64 -0.42 1.33 1.01
C CYS A 64 -1.73 0.60 0.62
N PRO A 65 -2.72 1.27 0.00
CA PRO A 65 -3.90 0.56 -0.48
C PRO A 65 -3.52 -0.38 -1.63
N ILE A 66 -4.25 -1.49 -1.76
CA ILE A 66 -4.10 -2.42 -2.89
C ILE A 66 -4.69 -1.82 -4.17
N VAL A 67 -4.13 -2.18 -5.34
CA VAL A 67 -4.59 -1.74 -6.68
C VAL A 67 -6.11 -1.80 -6.82
N TYR A 68 -6.71 -2.96 -6.52
CA TYR A 68 -8.15 -3.17 -6.71
C TYR A 68 -9.00 -2.27 -5.83
N HIS A 69 -8.53 -1.97 -4.61
CA HIS A 69 -9.22 -1.08 -3.69
C HIS A 69 -9.19 0.37 -4.22
N THR A 70 -8.01 0.82 -4.66
CA THR A 70 -7.84 2.15 -5.27
C THR A 70 -8.71 2.30 -6.51
N CYS A 71 -8.69 1.33 -7.42
CA CYS A 71 -9.56 1.29 -8.60
C CYS A 71 -11.04 1.38 -8.23
N LYS A 72 -11.51 0.58 -7.26
CA LYS A 72 -12.90 0.59 -6.81
C LYS A 72 -13.31 1.93 -6.21
N LYS A 73 -12.46 2.51 -5.35
CA LYS A 73 -12.74 3.80 -4.70
C LYS A 73 -12.73 4.99 -5.66
N LYS A 74 -11.85 4.96 -6.67
CA LYS A 74 -11.77 6.00 -7.70
C LYS A 74 -12.63 5.73 -8.92
N GLN A 75 -13.44 4.67 -8.90
CA GLN A 75 -14.28 4.26 -10.02
C GLN A 75 -13.48 4.11 -11.33
N LEU A 76 -12.23 3.66 -11.21
CA LEU A 76 -11.32 3.44 -12.32
C LEU A 76 -11.28 1.95 -12.67
N ARG A 77 -11.27 1.66 -13.97
CA ARG A 77 -10.92 0.32 -14.45
C ARG A 77 -9.40 0.15 -14.42
N ILE A 78 -8.94 -1.11 -14.36
CA ILE A 78 -7.51 -1.42 -14.36
C ILE A 78 -6.80 -0.89 -15.61
N ASN A 79 -7.47 -0.90 -16.77
CA ASN A 79 -6.93 -0.36 -18.02
C ASN A 79 -6.73 1.16 -17.93
N GLN A 80 -7.72 1.88 -17.39
CA GLN A 80 -7.61 3.33 -17.17
C GLN A 80 -6.48 3.69 -16.20
N LEU A 81 -6.28 2.88 -15.16
CA LEU A 81 -5.16 3.06 -14.25
C LEU A 81 -3.81 2.89 -14.97
N LYS A 82 -3.70 1.92 -15.90
CA LYS A 82 -2.49 1.72 -16.72
C LYS A 82 -2.27 2.86 -17.71
N GLU A 83 -3.35 3.42 -18.27
CA GLU A 83 -3.29 4.60 -19.14
C GLU A 83 -2.80 5.84 -18.38
N LEU A 84 -3.29 6.04 -17.14
CA LEU A 84 -2.83 7.13 -16.26
C LEU A 84 -1.40 6.90 -15.78
N PHE A 85 -1.04 5.68 -15.41
CA PHE A 85 0.28 5.34 -14.89
C PHE A 85 0.91 4.25 -15.75
N PRO A 86 1.61 4.60 -16.84
CA PRO A 86 2.22 3.63 -17.76
C PRO A 86 3.23 2.69 -17.09
N THR A 87 3.92 3.19 -16.06
CA THR A 87 4.86 2.43 -15.23
C THR A 87 4.18 1.52 -14.20
N GLY A 88 2.85 1.57 -14.12
CA GLY A 88 2.01 0.77 -13.23
C GLY A 88 1.75 1.42 -11.87
N TYR A 89 1.01 0.71 -11.02
CA TYR A 89 0.55 1.24 -9.74
C TYR A 89 1.69 1.45 -8.72
N LEU A 90 2.57 0.46 -8.56
CA LEU A 90 3.65 0.54 -7.57
C LEU A 90 4.71 1.55 -7.99
N ARG A 91 5.31 1.34 -9.17
CA ARG A 91 6.39 2.19 -9.69
C ARG A 91 5.93 3.54 -10.22
N GLY A 92 4.64 3.69 -10.52
CA GLY A 92 4.02 4.95 -10.92
C GLY A 92 3.29 5.61 -9.77
N ALA A 93 2.05 5.20 -9.51
CA ALA A 93 1.16 5.89 -8.57
C ALA A 93 1.70 5.95 -7.12
N CYS A 94 2.21 4.84 -6.56
CA CYS A 94 2.72 4.82 -5.18
C CYS A 94 4.03 5.59 -5.04
N LYS A 95 4.91 5.48 -6.05
CA LYS A 95 6.16 6.25 -6.13
C LYS A 95 5.88 7.76 -6.17
N LEU A 96 4.96 8.19 -7.03
CA LEU A 96 4.51 9.59 -7.12
C LEU A 96 3.83 10.08 -5.84
N ALA A 97 3.16 9.19 -5.11
CA ALA A 97 2.59 9.48 -3.80
C ALA A 97 3.62 9.61 -2.67
N GLY A 98 4.90 9.33 -2.92
CA GLY A 98 5.97 9.42 -1.92
C GLY A 98 5.92 8.31 -0.88
N ILE A 99 5.30 7.17 -1.22
CA ILE A 99 5.29 6.00 -0.34
C ILE A 99 6.57 5.22 -0.57
N SER A 100 7.40 5.03 0.46
CA SER A 100 8.64 4.27 0.33
C SER A 100 8.36 2.82 -0.09
N TYR A 101 9.27 2.19 -0.83
CA TYR A 101 9.12 0.80 -1.23
C TYR A 101 8.92 -0.11 -0.01
N LYS A 102 9.68 0.13 1.07
CA LYS A 102 9.56 -0.59 2.35
C LYS A 102 8.15 -0.42 2.95
N SER A 103 7.63 0.80 2.96
CA SER A 103 6.32 1.11 3.53
C SER A 103 5.15 0.47 2.78
N ILE A 104 5.33 0.09 1.52
CA ILE A 104 4.31 -0.66 0.76
C ILE A 104 4.13 -2.08 1.33
N TYR A 105 5.22 -2.73 1.73
CA TYR A 105 5.18 -4.11 2.25
C TYR A 105 4.97 -4.16 3.77
N TYR A 106 5.68 -3.31 4.51
CA TYR A 106 5.71 -3.35 5.97
C TYR A 106 4.82 -2.30 6.64
N GLY A 107 4.19 -1.41 5.85
CA GLY A 107 3.41 -0.32 6.40
C GLY A 107 4.26 0.80 7.02
N ASN A 108 3.60 1.68 7.75
CA ASN A 108 4.19 2.75 8.54
C ASN A 108 4.67 2.14 9.87
N PRO A 109 5.96 2.24 10.22
CA PRO A 109 6.48 1.71 11.48
C PRO A 109 5.80 2.32 12.72
N ASP A 110 5.29 3.55 12.60
CA ASP A 110 4.63 4.28 13.69
C ASP A 110 3.17 3.84 13.90
N LYS A 111 2.61 3.05 12.97
CA LYS A 111 1.25 2.53 13.06
C LYS A 111 1.26 1.00 13.02
N PRO A 112 0.88 0.31 14.10
CA PRO A 112 0.84 -1.15 14.10
C PRO A 112 -0.13 -1.63 13.00
N GLN A 113 0.42 -2.33 12.02
CA GLN A 113 -0.31 -2.81 10.86
C GLN A 113 -1.24 -3.95 11.30
N LEU A 114 -2.56 -3.74 11.23
CA LEU A 114 -3.51 -4.84 11.26
C LEU A 114 -3.49 -5.50 9.88
N LEU A 115 -2.58 -6.44 9.63
CA LEU A 115 -2.76 -7.65 8.80
C LEU A 115 -1.43 -8.45 8.68
N PRO A 116 -1.50 -9.78 8.50
CA PRO A 116 -0.42 -10.72 8.77
C PRO A 116 0.40 -10.96 7.50
N PHE A 117 1.35 -10.09 7.20
CA PHE A 117 2.43 -10.44 6.29
C PHE A 117 3.74 -10.26 7.03
N ASP A 118 3.92 -11.11 8.04
CA ASP A 118 5.24 -11.40 8.53
C ASP A 118 6.04 -11.99 7.35
N PRO A 119 7.12 -11.33 6.89
CA PRO A 119 7.96 -11.84 5.81
C PRO A 119 8.51 -13.25 6.10
N GLU A 120 8.70 -13.64 7.37
CA GLU A 120 9.09 -15.01 7.72
C GLU A 120 7.99 -16.03 7.42
N ILE A 121 6.72 -15.66 7.66
CA ILE A 121 5.58 -16.51 7.33
C ILE A 121 5.46 -16.65 5.81
N TYR A 122 5.62 -15.58 5.04
CA TYR A 122 5.56 -15.68 3.57
C TYR A 122 6.69 -16.55 2.98
N LEU A 123 7.91 -16.44 3.52
CA LEU A 123 9.04 -17.26 3.09
C LEU A 123 8.82 -18.74 3.45
N THR A 124 8.41 -19.06 4.67
CA THR A 124 8.05 -20.45 5.04
C THR A 124 6.97 -21.04 4.13
N TYR A 125 5.90 -20.30 3.79
CA TYR A 125 4.88 -20.78 2.84
C TYR A 125 5.42 -20.98 1.41
N LYS A 126 6.35 -20.12 0.95
CA LYS A 126 6.96 -20.23 -0.38
C LYS A 126 7.93 -21.42 -0.46
N TYR A 127 8.70 -21.68 0.60
CA TYR A 127 9.65 -22.80 0.65
C TYR A 127 9.00 -24.13 1.04
N ALA A 128 7.83 -24.14 1.70
CA ALA A 128 7.08 -25.36 2.00
C ALA A 128 6.46 -26.02 0.75
N ASN A 129 6.24 -25.26 -0.33
CA ASN A 129 5.67 -25.78 -1.58
C ASN A 129 6.70 -26.09 -2.68
N CYS A 130 7.98 -25.87 -2.40
CA CYS A 130 9.09 -26.37 -3.23
C CYS A 130 9.54 -27.68 -2.60
N GLY A 131 9.03 -28.81 -3.10
CA GLY A 131 9.13 -30.15 -2.50
C GLY A 131 10.52 -30.57 -2.05
N ASN A 132 10.87 -30.23 -0.81
CA ASN A 132 12.05 -30.72 -0.12
C ASN A 132 11.58 -31.61 1.04
N PRO A 133 11.81 -32.93 1.03
CA PRO A 133 11.23 -33.87 1.98
C PRO A 133 11.78 -33.76 3.41
N SER A 134 12.68 -32.81 3.69
CA SER A 134 13.37 -32.68 4.97
C SER A 134 12.74 -31.68 5.96
N ASN A 135 11.76 -30.87 5.52
CA ASN A 135 11.10 -29.91 6.40
C ASN A 135 9.67 -30.37 6.72
N GLN A 136 9.53 -31.28 7.67
CA GLN A 136 8.25 -31.49 8.34
C GLN A 136 7.84 -30.18 9.03
N ALA A 137 6.77 -29.60 8.53
CA ALA A 137 6.13 -28.44 9.12
C ALA A 137 5.67 -28.76 10.55
N VAL A 138 6.27 -28.11 11.55
CA VAL A 138 5.59 -27.88 12.82
C VAL A 138 4.69 -26.66 12.61
N LEU A 139 3.45 -26.92 12.20
CA LEU A 139 2.38 -25.93 12.28
C LEU A 139 2.32 -25.43 13.73
N PRO A 140 2.34 -24.11 14.00
CA PRO A 140 2.03 -23.64 15.34
C PRO A 140 0.61 -24.09 15.68
N GLU A 141 0.48 -24.87 16.75
CA GLU A 141 -0.80 -25.33 17.25
C GLU A 141 -1.74 -24.14 17.38
N LYS A 142 -2.93 -24.32 16.80
CA LYS A 142 -4.11 -23.45 16.86
C LYS A 142 -4.10 -22.64 18.16
N ARG A 143 -3.85 -21.32 18.08
CA ARG A 143 -4.35 -20.42 19.13
C ARG A 143 -5.84 -20.66 19.21
N LYS A 144 -6.24 -21.26 20.33
CA LYS A 144 -7.61 -21.54 20.68
C LYS A 144 -8.41 -20.24 20.55
N LYS A 145 -9.66 -20.40 20.13
CA LYS A 145 -10.68 -19.36 20.06
C LYS A 145 -10.87 -18.77 21.46
N ASP A 146 -10.08 -17.77 21.83
CA ASP A 146 -10.37 -16.93 22.98
C ASP A 146 -11.26 -15.78 22.50
N ALA A 147 -12.56 -16.01 22.72
CA ALA A 147 -13.61 -15.06 23.03
C ALA A 147 -13.60 -13.70 22.31
N LEU A 148 -14.50 -13.58 21.32
CA LEU A 148 -15.22 -12.32 21.10
C LEU A 148 -15.93 -11.93 22.41
N PRO A 149 -15.77 -10.70 22.92
CA PRO A 149 -16.65 -10.21 23.98
C PRO A 149 -18.11 -10.23 23.51
N LYS A 150 -18.95 -10.98 24.22
CA LYS A 150 -20.41 -10.98 24.05
C LYS A 150 -20.98 -9.69 24.65
N GLU A 151 -21.12 -8.66 23.84
CA GLU A 151 -22.04 -7.54 24.05
C GLU A 151 -22.49 -7.10 22.65
N LEU A 152 -23.79 -6.87 22.44
CA LEU A 152 -24.48 -6.61 21.16
C LEU A 152 -24.97 -7.84 20.36
N LYS A 153 -25.70 -8.73 21.04
CA LYS A 153 -26.82 -9.45 20.41
C LYS A 153 -28.07 -9.38 21.29
N LYS A 154 -28.63 -8.17 21.40
CA LYS A 154 -30.02 -7.90 21.75
C LYS A 154 -30.45 -6.73 20.87
N MET A 155 -31.06 -7.04 19.73
CA MET A 155 -31.96 -6.19 18.92
C MET A 155 -32.28 -6.94 17.62
N SER A 156 -32.95 -8.09 17.74
CA SER A 156 -33.66 -8.72 16.62
C SER A 156 -34.80 -9.61 17.12
N GLU A 157 -35.53 -9.13 18.14
CA GLU A 157 -36.82 -9.66 18.59
C GLU A 157 -37.70 -8.47 18.98
N SER A 158 -38.21 -7.77 17.96
CA SER A 158 -39.37 -6.87 18.03
C SER A 158 -39.79 -6.48 16.62
N SER A 159 -40.29 -7.44 15.85
CA SER A 159 -41.18 -7.17 14.71
C SER A 159 -42.00 -8.41 14.34
N GLU A 160 -42.69 -8.98 15.32
CA GLU A 160 -43.89 -9.80 15.09
C GLU A 160 -44.88 -9.44 16.20
N LYS A 161 -45.64 -8.35 15.94
CA LYS A 161 -46.94 -8.00 16.52
C LYS A 161 -47.41 -6.70 15.88
N HIS A 162 -47.94 -6.81 14.67
CA HIS A 162 -49.19 -6.20 14.20
C HIS A 162 -49.58 -6.83 12.88
#